data_AF-X1JUR8-F1
#
_entry.id   AF-X1JUR8-F1
#
_cell.length_a   1.000
_cell.length_b   1.000
_cell.length_c   1.000
_cell.angle_alpha   90.00
_cell.angle_beta   90.00
_cell.angle_gamma   90.00
#
_symmetry.space_group_name_H-M   'P 1'
#
loop_
_entity.id
_entity.type
_entity.pdbx_description
1 polymer ?
#
loop_
_entity_poly.entity_id
_entity_poly.type
_entity_poly.pdbx_seq_one_letter_code
_entity_poly.pdbx_strand_id
1 'polypeptide(L)'
;YDTINVGIEGKNAIASEAKQPQGYLLEATSSTLRFPGFITLYSEGKDEDEQKERFVSLPALVVGGRLGYWGTFPEQHFTQPPPRYTEATLIRALEQKGIGRPSTYASILSIIQERDYVKKAEGKFYPSELGMIVNSLLTEHFPQIVDLGFTAQMEGQLDEIARGKQQWISILENFYPPFEDMLRKASVSINKVDMTQTTDETCPNCGRPMVIKVGRFGKFLACSGYPECKTTKPLLVKIGIPCPQC
;
A
#
# COMPACT_ATOMS: atom_id res chain seq x y z
N TYR A 1 -13.82 -22.38 -17.82
CA TYR A 1 -13.68 -21.37 -18.88
C TYR A 1 -12.99 -22.02 -20.06
N ASP A 2 -13.32 -21.57 -21.25
CA ASP A 2 -12.64 -21.93 -22.49
C ASP A 2 -11.84 -20.74 -22.97
N THR A 3 -10.52 -20.89 -23.03
CA THR A 3 -9.63 -19.83 -23.51
C THR A 3 -9.15 -20.16 -24.92
N ILE A 4 -9.38 -19.25 -25.85
CA ILE A 4 -8.95 -19.31 -27.25
C ILE A 4 -7.91 -18.22 -27.47
N ASN A 5 -6.72 -18.63 -27.91
CA ASN A 5 -5.65 -17.72 -28.32
C ASN A 5 -5.52 -17.77 -29.83
N VAL A 6 -5.48 -16.61 -30.49
CA VAL A 6 -5.39 -16.50 -31.94
C VAL A 6 -4.23 -15.58 -32.30
N GLY A 7 -3.33 -16.07 -33.14
CA GLY A 7 -2.29 -15.28 -33.79
C GLY A 7 -2.77 -14.78 -35.16
N ILE A 8 -2.56 -13.49 -35.45
CA ILE A 8 -2.95 -12.84 -36.69
C ILE A 8 -1.68 -12.27 -37.34
N GLU A 9 -1.35 -12.78 -38.52
CA GLU A 9 -0.23 -12.27 -39.32
C GLU A 9 -0.66 -11.07 -40.17
N GLY A 10 -0.09 -9.89 -39.90
CA GLY A 10 -0.23 -8.70 -40.72
C GLY A 10 0.90 -8.59 -41.74
N LYS A 11 0.59 -8.52 -43.04
CA LYS A 11 1.58 -8.28 -44.12
C LYS A 11 1.53 -6.84 -44.57
N ASN A 12 2.70 -6.19 -44.63
CA ASN A 12 2.83 -4.81 -45.13
C ASN A 12 2.88 -4.81 -46.66
N ALA A 13 1.96 -4.11 -47.32
CA ALA A 13 1.91 -4.02 -48.79
C ALA A 13 3.00 -3.10 -49.39
N ILE A 14 3.67 -2.27 -48.58
CA ILE A 14 4.59 -1.20 -49.02
C ILE A 14 6.07 -1.63 -48.91
N ALA A 15 6.37 -2.86 -48.48
CA ALA A 15 7.73 -3.32 -48.18
C ALA A 15 8.57 -3.73 -49.42
N SER A 16 8.41 -3.07 -50.58
CA SER A 16 9.22 -3.37 -51.77
C SER A 16 10.53 -2.57 -51.87
N GLU A 17 10.75 -1.51 -51.08
CA GLU A 17 11.92 -0.64 -51.26
C GLU A 17 12.77 -0.32 -50.01
N ALA A 18 12.42 -0.81 -48.82
CA ALA A 18 13.27 -0.62 -47.63
C ALA A 18 13.36 -1.91 -46.80
N LYS A 19 14.59 -2.28 -46.43
CA LYS A 19 14.96 -3.39 -45.52
C LYS A 19 14.28 -3.22 -44.13
N GLN A 20 13.00 -3.53 -44.03
CA GLN A 20 12.27 -3.64 -42.77
C GLN A 20 11.68 -5.04 -42.63
N PRO A 21 11.60 -5.58 -41.40
CA PRO A 21 11.15 -6.94 -41.14
C PRO A 21 9.74 -7.17 -41.71
N GLN A 22 9.59 -8.29 -42.43
CA GLN A 22 8.36 -8.66 -43.12
C GLN A 22 7.29 -9.11 -42.11
N GLY A 23 6.40 -8.18 -41.77
CA GLY A 23 5.12 -8.46 -41.12
C GLY A 23 5.10 -8.29 -39.59
N TYR A 24 3.88 -8.22 -39.05
CA TYR A 24 3.60 -8.09 -37.62
C TYR A 24 2.77 -9.29 -37.16
N LEU A 25 3.05 -9.79 -35.96
CA LEU A 25 2.20 -10.78 -35.30
C LEU A 25 1.35 -10.06 -34.25
N LEU A 26 0.04 -10.16 -34.40
CA LEU A 26 -0.93 -9.67 -33.42
C LEU A 26 -1.51 -10.86 -32.68
N GLU A 27 -1.70 -10.73 -31.37
CA GLU A 27 -2.30 -11.78 -30.54
C GLU A 27 -3.65 -11.30 -30.00
N ALA A 28 -4.65 -12.16 -30.09
CA ALA A 28 -5.96 -11.96 -29.47
C ALA A 28 -6.30 -13.15 -28.59
N THR A 29 -6.63 -12.87 -27.33
CA THR A 29 -7.04 -13.87 -26.35
C THR A 29 -8.48 -13.64 -25.95
N SER A 30 -9.29 -14.70 -25.99
CA SER A 30 -10.68 -14.67 -25.55
C SER A 30 -10.91 -15.80 -24.57
N SER A 31 -11.59 -15.49 -23.47
CA SER A 31 -12.08 -16.48 -22.53
C SER A 31 -13.61 -16.44 -22.54
N THR A 32 -14.25 -17.59 -22.73
CA THR A 32 -15.70 -17.72 -22.70
C THR A 32 -16.14 -18.68 -21.60
N LEU A 33 -17.26 -18.36 -20.94
CA LEU A 33 -17.83 -19.18 -19.88
C LEU A 33 -18.75 -20.24 -20.51
N ARG A 34 -18.27 -21.48 -20.63
CA ARG A 34 -19.08 -22.60 -21.15
C ARG A 34 -20.27 -22.97 -20.26
N PHE A 35 -20.07 -22.93 -18.95
CA PHE A 35 -21.09 -23.28 -17.97
C PHE A 35 -20.98 -22.36 -16.76
N PRO A 36 -22.05 -21.62 -16.40
CA PRO A 36 -21.99 -20.65 -15.32
C PRO A 36 -21.94 -21.30 -13.93
N GLY A 37 -22.51 -22.49 -13.73
CA GLY A 37 -22.46 -23.18 -12.45
C GLY A 37 -22.88 -22.29 -11.28
N PHE A 38 -22.08 -22.30 -10.20
CA PHE A 38 -22.33 -21.49 -9.00
C PHE A 38 -22.29 -19.96 -9.25
N ILE A 39 -21.68 -19.50 -10.35
CA ILE A 39 -21.62 -18.09 -10.72
C ILE A 39 -23.03 -17.52 -10.97
N THR A 40 -23.99 -18.38 -11.32
CA THR A 40 -25.41 -18.04 -11.42
C THR A 40 -25.99 -17.52 -10.09
N LEU A 41 -25.47 -18.01 -8.98
CA LEU A 41 -25.94 -17.70 -7.63
C LEU A 41 -25.02 -16.70 -6.90
N TYR A 42 -23.72 -16.72 -7.20
CA TYR A 42 -22.74 -15.90 -6.50
C TYR A 42 -21.59 -15.52 -7.41
N SER A 43 -21.30 -14.22 -7.51
CA SER A 43 -20.08 -13.70 -8.14
C SER A 43 -19.34 -12.86 -7.11
N GLU A 44 -18.05 -13.13 -6.93
CA GLU A 44 -17.20 -12.29 -6.08
C GLU A 44 -17.06 -10.91 -6.71
N GLY A 45 -17.26 -9.86 -5.90
CA GLY A 45 -16.94 -8.51 -6.31
C GLY A 45 -15.43 -8.40 -6.52
N LYS A 46 -15.01 -8.10 -7.75
CA LYS A 46 -13.61 -7.74 -8.03
C LYS A 46 -13.37 -6.31 -7.53
N ASP A 47 -12.22 -6.09 -6.89
CA ASP A 47 -11.77 -4.75 -6.50
C ASP A 47 -11.76 -3.82 -7.73
N GLU A 48 -12.00 -2.52 -7.52
CA GLU A 48 -12.15 -1.53 -8.61
C GLU A 48 -10.97 -1.52 -9.60
N ASP A 49 -9.76 -1.82 -9.11
CA ASP A 49 -8.54 -1.87 -9.90
C ASP A 49 -8.42 -3.17 -10.75
N GLU A 50 -9.17 -4.23 -10.43
CA GLU A 50 -9.20 -5.53 -11.13
C GLU A 50 -10.33 -5.64 -12.17
N GLN A 51 -11.18 -4.61 -12.32
CA GLN A 51 -12.37 -4.62 -13.18
C GLN A 51 -12.10 -4.60 -14.70
N LYS A 52 -10.83 -4.59 -15.15
CA LYS A 52 -10.50 -4.42 -16.58
C LYS A 52 -10.65 -5.68 -17.44
N GLU A 53 -10.88 -6.85 -16.86
CA GLU A 53 -11.12 -8.08 -17.63
C GLU A 53 -12.57 -8.17 -18.10
N ARG A 54 -12.92 -7.38 -19.12
CA ARG A 54 -14.16 -7.64 -19.88
C ARG A 54 -13.95 -8.89 -20.73
N PHE A 55 -14.83 -9.88 -20.58
CA PHE A 55 -14.85 -11.04 -21.45
C PHE A 55 -15.19 -10.61 -22.88
N VAL A 56 -14.18 -10.52 -23.75
CA VAL A 56 -14.37 -10.29 -25.18
C VAL A 56 -14.59 -11.65 -25.83
N SER A 57 -15.76 -11.87 -26.42
CA SER A 57 -16.01 -13.07 -27.23
C SER A 57 -15.43 -12.88 -28.62
N LEU A 58 -14.58 -13.80 -29.07
CA LEU A 58 -14.11 -13.81 -30.46
C LEU A 58 -15.14 -14.49 -31.37
N PRO A 59 -15.35 -13.99 -32.60
CA PRO A 59 -16.14 -14.71 -33.60
C PRO A 59 -15.46 -16.03 -33.99
N ALA A 60 -16.20 -16.94 -34.63
CA ALA A 60 -15.61 -18.17 -35.15
C ALA A 60 -14.57 -17.86 -36.25
N LEU A 61 -13.30 -18.16 -35.98
CA LEU A 61 -12.17 -17.93 -36.89
C LEU A 61 -11.67 -19.27 -37.44
N VAL A 62 -11.22 -19.27 -38.70
CA VAL A 62 -10.65 -20.44 -39.38
C VAL A 62 -9.19 -20.15 -39.70
N VAL A 63 -8.31 -21.14 -39.52
CA VAL A 63 -6.89 -21.04 -39.86
C VAL A 63 -6.73 -20.68 -41.33
N GLY A 64 -5.98 -19.61 -41.62
CA GLY A 64 -5.79 -19.08 -42.98
C GLY A 64 -6.93 -18.19 -43.50
N GLY A 65 -7.96 -17.93 -42.68
CA GLY A 65 -9.01 -16.99 -43.01
C GLY A 65 -8.48 -15.56 -43.19
N ARG A 66 -8.96 -14.85 -44.22
CA ARG A 66 -8.58 -13.44 -44.45
C ARG A 66 -9.43 -12.54 -43.58
N LEU A 67 -8.79 -11.64 -42.83
CA LEU A 67 -9.46 -10.62 -42.03
C LEU A 67 -9.39 -9.26 -42.72
N GLY A 68 -10.47 -8.48 -42.62
CA GLY A 68 -10.47 -7.09 -43.06
C GLY A 68 -9.68 -6.24 -42.07
N TYR A 69 -8.80 -5.39 -42.58
CA TYR A 69 -8.09 -4.40 -41.76
C TYR A 69 -8.98 -3.16 -41.58
N TRP A 70 -9.41 -2.90 -40.35
CA TRP A 70 -10.29 -1.77 -40.01
C TRP A 70 -9.52 -0.52 -39.58
N GLY A 71 -8.32 -0.70 -39.02
CA GLY A 71 -7.46 0.39 -38.57
C GLY A 71 -6.55 -0.02 -37.42
N THR A 72 -5.53 0.79 -37.17
CA THR A 72 -4.65 0.69 -35.99
C THR A 72 -4.97 1.83 -35.05
N PHE A 73 -5.32 1.49 -33.81
CA PHE A 73 -5.55 2.46 -32.74
C PHE A 73 -4.36 2.39 -31.78
N PRO A 74 -3.42 3.35 -31.81
CA PRO A 74 -2.28 3.34 -30.92
C PRO A 74 -2.73 3.65 -29.50
N GLU A 75 -2.55 2.69 -28.59
CA GLU A 75 -2.74 2.90 -27.15
C GLU A 75 -1.37 2.97 -26.46
N GLN A 76 -1.19 3.98 -25.63
CA GLN A 76 -0.01 4.12 -24.80
C GLN A 76 -0.35 3.72 -23.38
N HIS A 77 0.40 2.76 -22.83
CA HIS A 77 0.26 2.34 -21.44
C HIS A 77 1.42 2.88 -20.59
N PHE A 78 1.09 3.23 -19.35
CA PHE A 78 2.06 3.57 -18.32
C PHE A 78 1.98 2.54 -17.21
N THR A 79 3.13 2.19 -16.64
CA THR A 79 3.17 1.38 -15.43
C THR A 79 2.51 2.12 -14.29
N GLN A 80 1.58 1.47 -13.59
CA GLN A 80 0.97 2.01 -12.40
C GLN A 80 1.73 1.52 -11.16
N PRO A 81 1.84 2.34 -10.09
CA PRO A 81 2.38 1.88 -8.83
C PRO A 81 1.47 0.78 -8.23
N PRO A 82 2.00 -0.04 -7.31
CA PRO A 82 1.18 -1.02 -6.60
C PRO A 82 -0.04 -0.37 -5.95
N PRO A 83 -1.21 -1.02 -6.00
CA PRO A 83 -2.42 -0.48 -5.38
C PRO A 83 -2.25 -0.41 -3.86
N ARG A 84 -2.88 0.60 -3.25
CA ARG A 84 -2.96 0.70 -1.79
C ARG A 84 -3.95 -0.33 -1.25
N TYR A 85 -3.74 -0.71 0.01
CA TYR A 85 -4.63 -1.62 0.70
C TYR A 85 -6.00 -0.99 0.98
N THR A 86 -7.05 -1.74 0.69
CA THR A 86 -8.41 -1.62 1.24
C THR A 86 -8.52 -2.46 2.52
N GLU A 87 -9.65 -2.39 3.23
CA GLU A 87 -9.90 -3.29 4.38
C GLU A 87 -9.84 -4.76 3.98
N ALA A 88 -10.49 -5.13 2.87
CA ALA A 88 -10.50 -6.51 2.40
C ALA A 88 -9.10 -7.00 2.01
N THR A 89 -8.35 -6.21 1.24
CA THR A 89 -6.99 -6.61 0.82
C THR A 89 -5.99 -6.60 1.96
N LEU A 90 -6.15 -5.71 2.96
CA LEU A 90 -5.32 -5.72 4.16
C LEU A 90 -5.61 -6.93 5.04
N ILE A 91 -6.88 -7.27 5.27
CA ILE A 91 -7.27 -8.49 6.01
C ILE A 91 -6.71 -9.71 5.28
N ARG A 92 -6.87 -9.79 3.96
CA ARG A 92 -6.32 -10.90 3.15
C ARG A 92 -4.80 -10.98 3.28
N ALA A 93 -4.10 -9.85 3.27
CA ALA A 93 -2.65 -9.82 3.45
C ALA A 93 -2.22 -10.28 4.85
N LEU A 94 -2.92 -9.84 5.90
CA LEU A 94 -2.67 -10.27 7.29
C LEU A 94 -2.88 -11.78 7.44
N GLU A 95 -3.99 -12.30 6.92
CA GLU A 95 -4.32 -13.72 6.95
C GLU A 95 -3.27 -14.56 6.21
N GLN A 96 -2.87 -14.15 5.00
CA GLN A 96 -1.83 -14.83 4.22
C GLN A 96 -0.47 -14.83 4.94
N LYS A 97 -0.19 -13.82 5.76
CA LYS A 97 1.03 -13.73 6.57
C LYS A 97 0.90 -14.43 7.92
N GLY A 98 -0.28 -14.96 8.27
CA GLY A 98 -0.53 -15.61 9.56
C GLY A 98 -0.62 -14.65 10.74
N ILE A 99 -0.81 -13.35 10.47
CA ILE A 99 -0.86 -12.29 11.48
C ILE A 99 -2.33 -11.97 11.74
N GLY A 100 -2.73 -12.01 13.01
CA GLY A 100 -4.12 -11.82 13.41
C GLY A 100 -5.00 -13.06 13.22
N ARG A 101 -6.23 -12.98 13.73
CA ARG A 101 -7.23 -14.04 13.79
C ARG A 101 -8.60 -13.43 13.49
N PRO A 102 -9.65 -14.23 13.21
CA PRO A 102 -11.00 -13.70 12.97
C PRO A 102 -11.51 -12.76 14.06
N SER A 103 -11.05 -12.94 15.30
CA SER A 103 -11.38 -12.10 16.45
C SER A 103 -10.58 -10.78 16.51
N THR A 104 -9.48 -10.65 15.77
CA THR A 104 -8.56 -9.50 15.88
C THR A 104 -8.49 -8.62 14.64
N TYR A 105 -8.94 -9.09 13.46
CA TYR A 105 -8.87 -8.25 12.25
C TYR A 105 -9.61 -6.91 12.39
N ALA A 106 -10.85 -6.95 12.88
CA ALA A 106 -11.64 -5.74 13.07
C ALA A 106 -11.00 -4.79 14.10
N SER A 107 -10.45 -5.32 15.19
CA SER A 107 -9.82 -4.50 16.23
C SER A 107 -8.48 -3.92 15.78
N ILE A 108 -7.67 -4.68 15.05
CA ILE A 108 -6.44 -4.17 14.43
C ILE A 108 -6.76 -2.97 13.54
N LEU A 109 -7.74 -3.11 12.63
CA LEU A 109 -8.13 -2.05 11.71
C LEU A 109 -8.67 -0.80 12.44
N SER A 110 -9.47 -0.98 13.50
CA SER A 110 -9.98 0.16 14.27
C SER A 110 -8.87 0.86 15.05
N ILE A 111 -7.97 0.12 15.72
CA ILE A 111 -6.89 0.69 16.54
C ILE A 111 -5.92 1.53 15.70
N ILE A 112 -5.51 1.04 14.52
CA ILE A 112 -4.57 1.78 13.68
C ILE A 112 -5.17 3.07 13.11
N GLN A 113 -6.50 3.13 12.97
CA GLN A 113 -7.23 4.33 12.55
C GLN A 113 -7.46 5.29 13.73
N GLU A 114 -7.94 4.77 14.87
CA GLU A 114 -8.22 5.56 16.09
C GLU A 114 -6.96 6.23 16.64
N ARG A 115 -5.80 5.57 16.52
CA ARG A 115 -4.50 6.14 16.92
C ARG A 115 -3.86 7.04 15.87
N ASP A 116 -4.56 7.33 14.78
CA ASP A 116 -4.08 8.16 13.66
C ASP A 116 -2.76 7.65 13.06
N TYR A 117 -2.53 6.32 13.02
CA TYR A 117 -1.39 5.74 12.29
C TYR A 117 -1.67 5.60 10.80
N VAL A 118 -2.93 5.38 10.44
CA VAL A 118 -3.40 5.34 9.06
C VAL A 118 -4.66 6.18 8.89
N LYS A 119 -4.84 6.73 7.70
CA LYS A 119 -6.04 7.46 7.28
C LYS A 119 -6.71 6.70 6.15
N LYS A 120 -8.03 6.61 6.18
CA LYS A 120 -8.82 6.01 5.12
C LYS A 120 -9.36 7.11 4.21
N ALA A 121 -9.02 7.05 2.92
CA ALA A 121 -9.55 7.94 1.90
C ALA A 121 -9.93 7.11 0.67
N GLU A 122 -11.12 7.34 0.12
CA GLU A 122 -11.63 6.59 -1.05
C GLU A 122 -11.55 5.06 -0.84
N GLY A 123 -11.87 4.58 0.38
CA GLY A 123 -11.81 3.16 0.71
C GLY A 123 -10.40 2.55 0.86
N LYS A 124 -9.34 3.33 0.60
CA LYS A 124 -7.93 2.90 0.65
C LYS A 124 -7.22 3.49 1.88
N PHE A 125 -6.25 2.74 2.42
CA PHE A 125 -5.43 3.15 3.56
C PHE A 125 -4.19 3.92 3.14
N TYR A 126 -3.93 5.01 3.85
CA TYR A 126 -2.78 5.88 3.70
C TYR A 126 -2.04 5.96 5.03
N PRO A 127 -0.73 5.67 5.09
CA PRO A 127 0.02 5.87 6.31
C PRO A 127 0.05 7.36 6.67
N SER A 128 -0.20 7.68 7.93
CA SER A 128 -0.04 9.03 8.45
C SER A 128 1.44 9.32 8.71
N GLU A 129 1.78 10.59 8.90
CA GLU A 129 3.13 10.97 9.31
C GLU A 129 3.52 10.35 10.66
N LEU A 130 2.57 10.30 11.61
CA LEU A 130 2.77 9.66 12.91
C LEU A 130 3.03 8.15 12.73
N GLY A 131 2.23 7.48 11.90
CA GLY A 131 2.41 6.06 11.59
C GLY A 131 3.78 5.77 10.98
N MET A 132 4.23 6.61 10.05
CA MET A 132 5.56 6.47 9.44
C MET A 132 6.69 6.66 10.45
N ILE A 133 6.60 7.67 11.32
CA ILE A 133 7.61 7.93 12.35
C ILE A 133 7.67 6.76 13.33
N VAL A 134 6.52 6.31 13.84
CA VAL A 134 6.45 5.18 14.77
C VAL A 134 6.96 3.91 14.13
N ASN A 135 6.57 3.61 12.89
CA ASN A 135 7.06 2.44 12.17
C ASN A 135 8.59 2.48 11.98
N SER A 136 9.14 3.65 11.63
CA SER A 136 10.59 3.82 11.46
C SER A 136 11.33 3.60 12.77
N LEU A 137 10.83 4.18 13.86
CA LEU A 137 11.38 4.02 15.21
C LEU A 137 11.39 2.55 15.66
N LEU A 138 10.27 1.86 15.45
CA LEU A 138 10.14 0.45 15.83
C LEU A 138 11.01 -0.45 14.97
N THR A 139 11.12 -0.17 13.67
CA THR A 139 11.98 -0.95 12.76
C THR A 139 13.47 -0.77 13.10
N GLU A 140 13.88 0.42 13.53
CA GLU A 140 15.25 0.72 13.92
C GLU A 140 15.64 0.05 15.24
N HIS A 141 14.79 0.14 16.27
CA HIS A 141 15.13 -0.32 17.62
C HIS A 141 14.62 -1.73 17.97
N PHE A 142 13.59 -2.20 17.28
CA PHE A 142 12.94 -3.49 17.55
C PHE A 142 12.72 -4.33 16.28
N PRO A 143 13.73 -4.49 15.39
CA PRO A 143 13.54 -5.15 14.09
C PRO A 143 13.04 -6.59 14.20
N GLN A 144 13.44 -7.31 15.26
CA GLN A 144 12.99 -8.68 15.50
C GLN A 144 11.53 -8.77 15.92
N ILE A 145 11.00 -7.74 16.60
CA ILE A 145 9.65 -7.74 17.15
C ILE A 145 8.62 -7.33 16.09
N VAL A 146 8.97 -6.34 15.25
CA VAL A 146 8.09 -5.89 14.16
C VAL A 146 8.22 -6.72 12.88
N ASP A 147 9.05 -7.76 12.90
CA ASP A 147 9.14 -8.72 11.81
C ASP A 147 7.81 -9.49 11.66
N LEU A 148 7.38 -9.66 10.41
CA LEU A 148 6.14 -10.34 10.09
C LEU A 148 6.20 -11.82 10.49
N GLY A 149 7.34 -12.47 10.29
CA GLY A 149 7.55 -13.87 10.63
C GLY A 149 7.51 -14.11 12.14
N PHE A 150 8.16 -13.23 12.91
CA PHE A 150 8.09 -13.26 14.37
C PHE A 150 6.66 -13.13 14.88
N THR A 151 5.92 -12.14 14.35
CA THR A 151 4.52 -11.90 14.76
C THR A 151 3.64 -13.11 14.47
N ALA A 152 3.77 -13.69 13.27
CA ALA A 152 3.01 -14.89 12.88
C ALA A 152 3.38 -16.11 13.73
N GLN A 153 4.65 -16.27 14.08
CA GLN A 153 5.11 -17.34 14.97
C GLN A 153 4.52 -17.19 16.37
N MET A 154 4.51 -15.98 16.93
CA MET A 154 3.93 -15.73 18.25
C MET A 154 2.43 -16.05 18.29
N GLU A 155 1.68 -15.64 17.27
CA GLU A 155 0.27 -16.01 17.11
C GLU A 155 0.08 -17.53 17.05
N GLY A 156 0.95 -18.24 16.32
CA GLY A 156 0.94 -19.70 16.27
C GLY A 156 1.24 -20.37 17.62
N GLN A 157 2.18 -19.83 18.40
CA GLN A 157 2.49 -20.32 19.75
C GLN A 157 1.30 -20.13 20.70
N LEU A 158 0.58 -19.00 20.60
CA LEU A 158 -0.63 -18.75 21.39
C LEU A 158 -1.74 -19.75 21.05
N ASP A 159 -1.89 -20.13 19.77
CA ASP A 159 -2.83 -21.18 19.38
C ASP A 159 -2.45 -22.56 19.97
N GLU A 160 -1.16 -22.88 20.02
CA GLU A 160 -0.69 -24.15 20.60
C GLU A 160 -0.86 -24.17 22.13
N ILE A 161 -0.71 -23.04 22.81
CA ILE A 161 -1.09 -22.89 24.23
C ILE A 161 -2.59 -23.15 24.40
N ALA A 162 -3.44 -22.53 23.57
CA ALA A 162 -4.89 -22.69 23.65
C ALA A 162 -5.33 -24.15 23.44
N ARG A 163 -4.56 -24.92 22.66
CA ARG A 163 -4.75 -26.38 22.45
C ARG A 163 -4.13 -27.25 23.54
N GLY A 164 -3.44 -26.66 24.52
CA GLY A 164 -2.77 -27.39 25.60
C GLY A 164 -1.48 -28.11 25.17
N LYS A 165 -0.91 -27.78 24.02
CA LYS A 165 0.31 -28.40 23.49
C LYS A 165 1.60 -27.71 23.91
N GLN A 166 1.50 -26.48 24.42
CA GLN A 166 2.62 -25.70 24.95
C GLN A 166 2.27 -25.03 26.27
N GLN A 167 3.26 -24.89 27.15
CA GLN A 167 3.10 -24.20 28.42
C GLN A 167 3.41 -22.70 28.25
N TRP A 168 2.47 -21.85 28.63
CA TRP A 168 2.58 -20.39 28.46
C TRP A 168 3.79 -19.78 29.19
N ILE A 169 4.14 -20.32 30.37
CA ILE A 169 5.29 -19.86 31.18
C ILE A 169 6.58 -19.97 30.38
N SER A 170 6.82 -21.10 29.72
CA SER A 170 8.03 -21.33 28.92
C SER A 170 8.15 -20.35 27.75
N ILE A 171 7.03 -19.94 27.14
CA ILE A 171 7.06 -18.94 26.05
C ILE A 171 7.44 -17.56 26.60
N LEU A 172 6.87 -17.16 27.75
CA LEU A 172 7.22 -15.89 28.39
C LEU A 172 8.67 -15.84 28.88
N GLU A 173 9.17 -16.92 29.48
CA GLU A 173 10.57 -17.03 29.92
C GLU A 173 11.55 -16.90 28.76
N ASN A 174 11.18 -17.39 27.58
CA ASN A 174 12.02 -17.26 26.38
C ASN A 174 11.87 -15.89 25.70
N PHE A 175 10.70 -15.25 25.79
CA PHE A 175 10.43 -13.98 25.12
C PHE A 175 10.89 -12.75 25.92
N TYR A 176 10.60 -12.72 27.22
CA TYR A 176 10.70 -11.48 28.00
C TYR A 176 12.15 -11.02 28.25
N PRO A 177 13.11 -11.89 28.64
CA PRO A 177 14.49 -11.46 28.88
C PRO A 177 15.16 -10.78 27.67
N PRO A 178 15.13 -11.33 26.43
CA PRO A 178 15.71 -10.63 25.29
C PRO A 178 14.95 -9.35 24.93
N PHE A 179 13.64 -9.30 25.16
CA PHE A 179 12.84 -8.10 24.96
C PHE A 179 13.17 -6.99 25.95
N GLU A 180 13.36 -7.32 27.23
CA GLU A 180 13.78 -6.37 28.27
C GLU A 180 15.16 -5.77 27.93
N ASP A 181 16.10 -6.59 27.45
CA ASP A 181 17.39 -6.11 26.98
C ASP A 181 17.28 -5.16 25.79
N MET A 182 16.37 -5.43 24.84
CA MET A 182 16.07 -4.51 23.74
C MET A 182 15.48 -3.19 24.27
N LEU A 183 14.52 -3.24 25.20
CA LEU A 183 13.94 -2.04 25.82
C LEU A 183 14.99 -1.18 26.52
N ARG A 184 15.91 -1.80 27.26
CA ARG A 184 16.99 -1.08 27.95
C ARG A 184 17.95 -0.40 26.98
N LYS A 185 18.26 -1.04 25.84
CA LYS A 185 19.09 -0.42 24.80
C LYS A 185 18.34 0.72 24.11
N ALA A 186 17.08 0.49 23.77
CA ALA A 186 16.23 1.46 23.10
C ALA A 186 15.96 2.71 23.97
N SER A 187 15.77 2.56 25.28
CA SER A 187 15.53 3.71 26.18
C SER A 187 16.72 4.67 26.24
N VAL A 188 17.94 4.18 26.02
CA VAL A 188 19.14 5.02 25.93
C VAL A 188 19.23 5.73 24.57
N SER A 189 18.90 5.05 23.48
CA SER A 189 18.98 5.61 22.12
C SER A 189 17.83 6.57 21.77
N ILE A 190 16.62 6.29 22.27
CA ILE A 190 15.37 7.01 21.91
C ILE A 190 15.29 8.42 22.51
N ASN A 191 16.09 8.76 23.52
CA ASN A 191 16.13 10.09 24.14
C ASN A 191 16.54 11.24 23.17
N LYS A 192 16.82 10.96 21.89
CA LYS A 192 17.17 11.94 20.85
C LYS A 192 16.26 11.96 19.64
N VAL A 193 15.05 11.39 19.69
CA VAL A 193 14.10 11.50 18.56
C VAL A 193 13.31 12.79 18.71
N ASP A 194 13.93 13.90 18.30
CA ASP A 194 13.25 15.19 18.16
C ASP A 194 12.30 15.08 16.97
N MET A 195 11.00 14.98 17.23
CA MET A 195 9.93 14.93 16.20
C MET A 195 9.76 16.27 15.45
N THR A 196 10.74 17.16 15.54
CA THR A 196 10.72 18.46 14.86
C THR A 196 11.13 18.29 13.41
N GLN A 197 10.15 18.26 12.51
CA GLN A 197 10.42 18.50 11.10
C GLN A 197 10.84 19.96 10.93
N THR A 198 12.09 20.18 10.51
CA THR A 198 12.57 21.49 10.08
C THR A 198 11.86 21.91 8.81
N THR A 199 11.35 23.14 8.76
CA THR A 199 10.76 23.71 7.55
C THR A 199 11.69 24.73 6.92
N ASP A 200 11.46 25.02 5.64
CA ASP A 200 12.16 26.08 4.92
C ASP A 200 11.74 27.49 5.37
N GLU A 201 10.75 27.60 6.27
CA GLU A 201 10.31 28.89 6.80
C GLU A 201 11.27 29.41 7.87
N THR A 202 11.81 30.61 7.68
CA THR A 202 12.60 31.31 8.68
C THR A 202 11.72 32.07 9.65
N CYS A 203 12.10 32.04 10.92
CA CYS A 203 11.38 32.78 11.94
C CYS A 203 11.57 34.30 11.72
N PRO A 204 10.48 35.09 11.68
CA PRO A 204 10.54 36.53 11.43
C PRO A 204 11.21 37.32 12.57
N ASN A 205 11.38 36.70 13.75
CA ASN A 205 11.92 37.34 14.95
C ASN A 205 13.40 36.97 15.20
N CYS A 206 13.76 35.70 15.02
CA CYS A 206 15.08 35.16 15.36
C CYS A 206 15.95 34.88 14.11
N GLY A 207 15.36 34.86 12.90
CA GLY A 207 16.05 34.44 11.66
C GLY A 207 16.37 32.94 11.57
N ARG A 208 16.26 32.19 12.68
CA ARG A 208 16.49 30.74 12.75
C ARG A 208 15.36 29.96 12.03
N PRO A 209 15.63 28.75 11.52
CA PRO A 209 14.60 27.93 10.88
C PRO A 209 13.45 27.62 11.84
N MET A 210 12.23 27.54 11.31
CA MET A 210 11.07 27.09 12.06
C MET A 210 10.96 25.56 11.99
N VAL A 211 10.36 24.98 13.02
CA VAL A 211 10.11 23.54 13.13
C VAL A 211 8.63 23.30 13.33
N ILE A 212 8.08 22.25 12.73
CA ILE A 212 6.71 21.82 12.98
C ILE A 212 6.66 21.11 14.32
N LYS A 213 5.77 21.57 15.20
CA LYS A 213 5.43 20.91 16.46
C LYS A 213 3.95 20.58 16.49
N VAL A 214 3.61 19.52 17.21
CA VAL A 214 2.23 19.09 17.42
C VAL A 214 1.78 19.59 18.79
N GLY A 215 0.72 20.40 18.82
CA GLY A 215 0.08 20.87 20.05
C GLY A 215 -1.37 20.38 20.14
N ARG A 216 -2.10 20.78 21.20
CA ARG A 216 -3.50 20.34 21.38
C ARG A 216 -4.45 20.71 20.24
N PHE A 217 -4.10 21.73 19.45
CA PHE A 217 -4.91 22.25 18.34
C PHE A 217 -4.40 21.83 16.96
N GLY A 218 -3.50 20.84 16.90
CA GLY A 218 -2.87 20.37 15.66
C GLY A 218 -1.46 20.91 15.47
N LYS A 219 -0.98 20.79 14.23
CA LYS A 219 0.39 21.15 13.84
C LYS A 219 0.56 22.67 13.75
N PHE A 220 1.66 23.17 14.30
CA PHE A 220 2.04 24.58 14.25
C PHE A 220 3.55 24.72 14.02
N LEU A 221 3.98 25.86 13.51
CA LEU A 221 5.39 26.20 13.35
C LEU A 221 5.90 26.89 14.62
N ALA A 222 7.07 26.50 15.11
CA ALA A 222 7.77 27.14 16.24
C ALA A 222 9.21 27.51 15.85
N CYS A 223 9.79 28.63 16.34
CA CYS A 223 11.23 28.91 16.13
C CYS A 223 12.05 27.77 16.76
N SER A 224 13.02 27.22 16.02
CA SER A 224 13.99 26.23 16.51
C SER A 224 14.80 26.72 17.72
N GLY A 225 14.91 28.03 17.91
CA GLY A 225 15.57 28.66 19.05
C GLY A 225 14.76 28.72 20.36
N TYR A 226 13.69 27.94 20.53
CA TYR A 226 13.00 27.85 21.81
C TYR A 226 13.92 27.22 22.87
N PRO A 227 14.03 27.74 24.11
CA PRO A 227 13.17 28.74 24.77
C PRO A 227 13.56 30.22 24.56
N GLU A 228 14.70 30.51 23.92
CA GLU A 228 15.21 31.87 23.67
C GLU A 228 14.27 32.68 22.75
N CYS A 229 13.63 32.01 21.79
CA CYS A 229 12.62 32.60 20.91
C CYS A 229 11.31 31.81 20.98
N LYS A 230 10.26 32.46 21.49
CA LYS A 230 8.91 31.87 21.67
C LYS A 230 7.96 32.10 20.50
N THR A 231 8.48 32.48 19.33
CA THR A 231 7.65 32.75 18.16
C THR A 231 7.01 31.47 17.62
N THR A 232 5.68 31.46 17.52
CA THR A 232 4.89 30.37 16.92
C THR A 232 3.98 30.92 15.82
N LYS A 233 3.75 30.14 14.76
CA LYS A 233 2.82 30.46 13.67
C LYS A 233 1.89 29.27 13.40
N PRO A 234 0.63 29.51 12.95
CA PRO A 234 -0.22 28.45 12.45
C PRO A 234 0.38 27.84 11.17
N LEU A 235 0.30 26.52 11.02
CA LEU A 235 0.69 25.85 9.78
C LEU A 235 -0.43 26.03 8.75
N LEU A 236 -0.28 26.99 7.84
CA LEU A 236 -1.25 27.26 6.76
C LEU A 236 -0.83 26.49 5.50
N VAL A 237 -1.64 25.51 5.08
CA VAL A 237 -1.48 24.86 3.77
C VAL A 237 -1.96 25.84 2.70
N LYS A 238 -1.04 26.52 2.01
CA LYS A 238 -1.39 27.43 0.91
C LYS A 238 -1.91 26.60 -0.26
N ILE A 239 -3.20 26.71 -0.55
CA ILE A 239 -3.89 26.01 -1.65
C ILE A 239 -3.51 26.52 -3.06
N GLY A 240 -2.48 27.36 -3.21
CA GLY A 240 -2.00 27.86 -4.51
C GLY A 240 -3.00 28.72 -5.30
N ILE A 241 -4.21 28.95 -4.78
CA ILE A 241 -5.23 29.79 -5.41
C ILE A 241 -5.00 31.25 -4.95
N PRO A 242 -4.77 32.20 -5.87
CA PRO A 242 -4.75 33.61 -5.52
C PRO A 242 -6.13 34.02 -5.01
N CYS A 243 -6.15 34.66 -3.84
CA CYS A 243 -7.35 35.19 -3.22
C CYS A 243 -8.06 36.15 -4.19
N PRO A 244 -9.34 35.94 -4.57
CA PRO A 244 -10.03 36.82 -5.52
C PRO A 244 -10.47 38.18 -4.94
N GLN A 245 -10.15 38.44 -3.66
CA GLN A 245 -10.42 39.69 -2.93
C GLN A 245 -9.13 40.42 -2.53
N CYS A 246 -7.98 39.92 -3.01
CA CYS A 246 -6.65 40.38 -2.77
C CYS A 246 -5.95 40.51 -4.15
#